data_AF-A0A059B5M8-F1
#
_entry.id   AF-A0A059B5M8-F1
#
_cell.length_a   1.000
_cell.length_b   1.000
_cell.length_c   1.000
_cell.angle_alpha   90.00
_cell.angle_beta   90.00
_cell.angle_gamma   90.00
#
_symmetry.space_group_name_H-M   'P 1'
#
loop_
_entity.id
_entity.type
_entity.pdbx_description
1 polymer ?
#
loop_
_entity_poly.entity_id
_entity_poly.type
_entity_poly.pdbx_seq_one_letter_code
_entity_poly.pdbx_strand_id
1 'polypeptide(L)'
;MIYCPRDKYLQGCDASVLLDSTNGTSAEKEAIPNRSLEEFDVINEIKDELEVECPLTVSCADILALTAQDTVSFQFGKAMWGVLSGRRDGRVSLASEALDNLPSPASDFNALRQQFADNGLGVPDLVCLSGAHCVVFAKRLFNFTANNDTNSSLDRGNGNAAMLKAQCSSPCNTVGMDPNSSSSYSMKKMDTIAVLTDDEGEIGKNCRVVN
;
A
#
# COMPACT_ATOMS: atom_id res chain seq x y z
N MET A 1 2.32 1.41 3.35
CA MET A 1 1.16 0.67 2.80
C MET A 1 1.40 0.53 1.31
N ILE A 2 1.56 -0.71 0.80
CA ILE A 2 1.70 -0.96 -0.64
C ILE A 2 0.33 -0.67 -1.24
N TYR A 3 0.14 0.54 -1.75
CA TYR A 3 -1.08 0.92 -2.43
C TYR A 3 -1.13 0.16 -3.73
N CYS A 4 -2.25 -0.53 -3.97
CA CYS A 4 -2.47 -1.36 -5.13
C CYS A 4 -3.57 -0.71 -6.01
N PRO A 5 -3.25 0.39 -6.72
CA PRO A 5 -4.20 0.98 -7.63
C PRO A 5 -4.23 0.21 -8.95
N ARG A 6 -5.41 0.20 -9.54
CA ARG A 6 -5.73 -0.11 -10.92
C ARG A 6 -5.81 1.19 -11.72
N ASP A 7 -5.08 1.23 -12.82
CA ASP A 7 -5.61 1.64 -14.13
C ASP A 7 -4.91 0.77 -15.17
N LYS A 8 -5.28 0.88 -16.46
CA LYS A 8 -4.92 0.15 -17.69
C LYS A 8 -3.47 -0.38 -17.85
N TYR A 9 -2.58 -0.08 -16.92
CA TYR A 9 -1.15 -0.38 -16.92
C TYR A 9 -0.65 -0.92 -15.55
N LEU A 10 -1.15 -0.48 -14.38
CA LEU A 10 -0.80 -1.10 -13.08
C LEU A 10 -1.63 -2.36 -12.79
N GLN A 11 -0.95 -3.47 -12.52
CA GLN A 11 -1.50 -4.84 -12.52
C GLN A 11 -2.07 -5.32 -11.17
N GLY A 12 -2.54 -4.41 -10.32
CA GLY A 12 -3.24 -4.83 -9.10
C GLY A 12 -2.33 -5.53 -8.09
N CYS A 13 -2.90 -6.44 -7.29
CA CYS A 13 -2.20 -7.10 -6.17
C CYS A 13 -1.45 -8.31 -6.74
N ASP A 14 -0.42 -8.08 -7.56
CA ASP A 14 0.26 -9.10 -8.35
C ASP A 14 1.77 -9.18 -8.09
N ALA A 15 2.26 -8.48 -7.08
CA ALA A 15 3.68 -8.38 -6.74
C ALA A 15 4.59 -7.72 -7.80
N SER A 16 4.05 -6.97 -8.77
CA SER A 16 4.84 -6.19 -9.73
C SER A 16 5.88 -5.26 -9.07
N VAL A 17 5.56 -4.73 -7.89
CA VAL A 17 6.45 -3.88 -7.08
C VAL A 17 7.72 -4.60 -6.60
N LEU A 18 7.73 -5.94 -6.58
CA LEU A 18 8.89 -6.73 -6.15
C LEU A 18 9.90 -6.96 -7.28
N LEU A 19 9.51 -6.76 -8.54
CA LEU A 19 10.39 -6.95 -9.67
C LEU A 19 11.51 -5.89 -9.70
N ASP A 20 12.71 -6.33 -10.07
CA ASP A 20 13.86 -5.45 -10.25
C ASP A 20 13.89 -4.85 -11.66
N SER A 21 14.55 -3.70 -11.78
CA SER A 21 14.78 -3.07 -13.08
C SER A 21 15.61 -3.99 -13.98
N THR A 22 15.24 -4.04 -15.26
CA THR A 22 15.99 -4.78 -16.28
C THR A 22 16.69 -3.81 -17.23
N ASN A 23 17.59 -4.34 -18.07
CA ASN A 23 18.29 -3.50 -19.06
C ASN A 23 17.30 -2.84 -20.01
N GLY A 24 17.08 -1.54 -19.82
CA GLY A 24 16.20 -0.72 -20.65
C GLY A 24 14.79 -0.51 -20.08
N THR A 25 14.47 -1.03 -18.89
CA THR A 25 13.17 -0.79 -18.25
C THR A 25 13.33 -0.59 -16.75
N SER A 26 12.87 0.56 -16.27
CA SER A 26 12.90 0.93 -14.85
C SER A 26 11.65 0.36 -14.17
N ALA A 27 11.85 -0.47 -13.14
CA ALA A 27 10.77 -1.08 -12.37
C ALA A 27 10.10 -0.09 -11.41
N GLU A 28 8.95 -0.46 -10.87
CA GLU A 28 8.18 0.35 -9.93
C GLU A 28 8.98 0.80 -8.70
N LYS A 29 9.94 0.00 -8.23
CA LYS A 29 10.83 0.35 -7.09
C LYS A 29 11.60 1.66 -7.30
N GLU A 30 11.95 1.96 -8.54
CA GLU A 30 12.74 3.14 -8.88
C GLU A 30 11.91 4.42 -8.96
N ALA A 31 10.57 4.29 -9.00
CA ALA A 31 9.65 5.40 -9.05
C ALA A 31 9.78 6.24 -7.78
N ILE A 32 9.76 7.57 -7.94
CA ILE A 32 9.82 8.54 -6.83
C ILE A 32 8.93 8.17 -5.64
N PRO A 33 7.64 7.81 -5.82
CA PRO A 33 6.76 7.44 -4.70
C PRO A 33 7.15 6.14 -3.97
N ASN A 34 7.90 5.24 -4.61
CA ASN A 34 8.27 3.93 -4.07
C ASN A 34 9.69 3.88 -3.49
N ARG A 35 10.50 4.95 -3.65
CA ARG A 35 11.88 5.00 -3.11
C ARG A 35 11.98 4.93 -1.59
N SER A 36 10.86 5.12 -0.88
CA SER A 36 10.76 4.95 0.57
C SER A 36 10.35 3.55 0.99
N LEU A 37 10.09 2.63 0.04
CA LEU A 37 9.83 1.23 0.34
C LEU A 37 11.16 0.54 0.62
N GLU A 38 11.20 -0.22 1.70
CA GLU A 38 12.38 -0.93 2.19
C GLU A 38 12.03 -2.39 2.46
N GLU A 39 13.02 -3.19 2.86
CA GLU A 39 12.83 -4.57 3.36
C GLU A 39 12.28 -5.58 2.33
N PHE A 40 12.48 -5.33 1.03
CA PHE A 40 12.16 -6.30 -0.03
C PHE A 40 12.88 -7.65 0.13
N ASP A 41 14.02 -7.66 0.81
CA ASP A 41 14.81 -8.88 1.06
C ASP A 41 14.07 -9.86 1.97
N VAL A 42 13.29 -9.37 2.95
CA VAL A 42 12.48 -10.22 3.85
C VAL A 42 11.45 -11.04 3.07
N ILE A 43 10.84 -10.44 2.05
CA ILE A 43 9.88 -11.14 1.18
C ILE A 43 10.57 -12.25 0.39
N ASN A 44 11.82 -12.03 -0.05
CA ASN A 44 12.59 -13.05 -0.76
C ASN A 44 13.04 -14.18 0.18
N GLU A 45 13.42 -13.87 1.42
CA GLU A 45 13.75 -14.89 2.41
C GLU A 45 12.55 -15.81 2.70
N ILE A 46 11.35 -15.22 2.86
CA ILE A 46 10.11 -16.01 3.01
C ILE A 46 9.87 -16.87 1.77
N LYS A 47 10.09 -16.31 0.57
CA LYS A 47 9.91 -17.04 -0.68
C LYS A 47 10.86 -18.22 -0.81
N ASP A 48 12.13 -18.03 -0.45
CA ASP A 48 13.15 -19.07 -0.51
C ASP A 48 12.81 -20.25 0.41
N GLU A 49 12.39 -19.97 1.65
CA GLU A 49 11.93 -21.01 2.58
C GLU A 49 10.68 -21.74 2.07
N LEU A 50 9.71 -21.00 1.51
CA LEU A 50 8.50 -21.62 0.93
C LEU A 50 8.80 -22.47 -0.30
N GLU A 51 9.79 -22.12 -1.12
CA GLU A 51 10.18 -22.92 -2.28
C GLU A 51 10.92 -24.21 -1.89
N VAL A 52 11.50 -24.30 -0.68
CA VAL A 52 12.02 -25.56 -0.14
C VAL A 52 10.86 -26.50 0.23
N GLU A 53 9.83 -25.98 0.90
CA GLU A 53 8.77 -26.83 1.46
C GLU A 53 7.60 -27.09 0.49
N CYS A 54 7.30 -26.13 -0.37
CA CYS A 54 6.24 -26.23 -1.37
C CYS A 54 6.66 -25.58 -2.71
N PRO A 55 7.53 -26.25 -3.48
CA PRO A 55 8.06 -25.73 -4.73
C PRO A 55 6.95 -25.27 -5.69
N LEU A 56 7.12 -24.10 -6.29
CA LEU A 56 6.23 -23.52 -7.32
C LEU A 56 4.73 -23.51 -6.93
N THR A 57 4.44 -23.34 -5.63
CA THR A 57 3.06 -23.38 -5.11
C THR A 57 2.56 -22.02 -4.68
N VAL A 58 3.36 -21.24 -3.94
CA VAL A 58 2.93 -19.98 -3.33
C VAL A 58 3.44 -18.79 -4.15
N SER A 59 2.56 -17.89 -4.57
CA SER A 59 2.94 -16.67 -5.31
C SER A 59 3.55 -15.62 -4.38
N CYS A 60 4.40 -14.77 -4.94
CA CYS A 60 4.92 -13.59 -4.25
C CYS A 60 3.81 -12.60 -3.88
N ALA A 61 2.78 -12.51 -4.73
CA ALA A 61 1.57 -11.73 -4.45
C ALA A 61 0.85 -12.19 -3.17
N ASP A 62 0.71 -13.49 -2.96
CA ASP A 62 0.12 -14.03 -1.72
C ASP A 62 1.03 -13.82 -0.50
N ILE A 63 2.35 -13.92 -0.67
CA ILE A 63 3.31 -13.61 0.42
C ILE A 63 3.15 -12.16 0.88
N LEU A 64 3.03 -11.20 -0.05
CA LEU A 64 2.79 -9.79 0.29
C LEU A 64 1.48 -9.58 1.04
N ALA A 65 0.40 -10.22 0.60
CA ALA A 65 -0.91 -10.09 1.24
C ALA A 65 -0.92 -10.67 2.67
N LEU A 66 -0.30 -11.84 2.85
CA LEU A 66 -0.18 -12.51 4.16
C LEU A 66 0.72 -11.72 5.12
N THR A 67 1.91 -11.31 4.67
CA THR A 67 2.84 -10.51 5.48
C THR A 67 2.24 -9.17 5.91
N ALA A 68 1.46 -8.52 5.05
CA ALA A 68 0.74 -7.30 5.40
C ALA A 68 -0.31 -7.55 6.50
N GLN A 69 -1.07 -8.65 6.41
CA GLN A 69 -2.05 -9.02 7.43
C GLN A 69 -1.40 -9.41 8.76
N ASP A 70 -0.29 -10.14 8.73
CA ASP A 70 0.48 -10.52 9.92
C ASP A 70 1.05 -9.28 10.62
N THR A 71 1.61 -8.33 9.86
CA THR A 71 2.17 -7.09 10.40
C THR A 71 1.11 -6.26 11.13
N VAL A 72 -0.06 -6.10 10.52
CA VAL A 72 -1.16 -5.36 11.16
C VAL A 72 -1.72 -6.15 12.35
N SER A 73 -1.90 -7.46 12.23
CA SER A 73 -2.42 -8.29 13.33
C SER A 73 -1.48 -8.29 14.53
N PHE A 74 -0.17 -8.32 14.30
CA PHE A 74 0.86 -8.19 15.33
C PHE A 74 0.77 -6.84 16.03
N GLN A 75 0.68 -5.74 15.27
CA GLN A 75 0.59 -4.39 15.83
C GLN A 75 -0.64 -4.19 16.72
N PHE A 76 -1.77 -4.80 16.37
CA PHE A 76 -3.02 -4.70 17.13
C PHE A 76 -3.21 -5.82 18.17
N GLY A 77 -2.29 -6.78 18.25
CA GLY A 77 -2.36 -7.91 19.18
C GLY A 77 -3.57 -8.83 18.96
N LYS A 78 -4.17 -8.83 17.76
CA LYS A 78 -5.33 -9.65 17.41
C LYS A 78 -5.39 -9.91 15.90
N ALA A 79 -6.02 -11.01 15.50
CA ALA A 79 -6.31 -11.27 14.08
C ALA A 79 -7.26 -10.19 13.52
N MET A 80 -6.86 -9.54 12.43
CA MET A 80 -7.57 -8.38 11.90
C MET A 80 -8.58 -8.75 10.81
N TRP A 81 -8.16 -9.49 9.78
CA TRP A 81 -9.03 -10.05 8.72
C TRP A 81 -8.43 -11.37 8.22
N GLY A 82 -9.19 -12.17 7.47
CA GLY A 82 -8.65 -13.31 6.74
C GLY A 82 -8.21 -12.88 5.33
N VAL A 83 -7.00 -13.27 4.93
CA VAL A 83 -6.46 -13.03 3.58
C VAL A 83 -6.98 -14.11 2.65
N LEU A 84 -7.48 -13.71 1.48
CA LEU A 84 -7.81 -14.66 0.42
C LEU A 84 -6.53 -15.02 -0.31
N SER A 85 -6.22 -16.30 -0.52
CA SER A 85 -5.06 -16.74 -1.31
C SER A 85 -5.46 -17.17 -2.72
N GLY A 86 -4.47 -17.42 -3.58
CA GLY A 86 -4.65 -17.82 -4.97
C GLY A 86 -4.25 -16.75 -5.98
N ARG A 87 -3.57 -15.68 -5.54
CA ARG A 87 -3.05 -14.66 -6.45
C ARG A 87 -1.92 -15.25 -7.30
N ARG A 88 -1.72 -14.65 -8.46
CA ARG A 88 -0.62 -14.95 -9.38
C ARG A 88 0.30 -13.74 -9.49
N ASP A 89 1.57 -14.01 -9.76
CA ASP A 89 2.60 -13.00 -9.93
C ASP A 89 2.51 -12.38 -11.32
N GLY A 90 2.58 -11.04 -11.35
CA GLY A 90 2.66 -10.24 -12.54
C GLY A 90 4.02 -10.33 -13.22
N ARG A 91 4.05 -9.90 -14.48
CA ARG A 91 5.27 -9.98 -15.33
C ARG A 91 5.78 -8.62 -15.79
N VAL A 92 5.13 -7.55 -15.37
CA VAL A 92 5.42 -6.19 -15.81
C VAL A 92 5.56 -5.32 -14.57
N SER A 93 6.59 -4.48 -14.56
CA SER A 93 6.82 -3.49 -13.52
C SER A 93 7.41 -2.25 -14.18
N LEU A 94 6.68 -1.14 -14.15
CA LEU A 94 7.08 0.11 -14.80
C LEU A 94 7.05 1.27 -13.81
N ALA A 95 8.17 1.98 -13.68
CA ALA A 95 8.27 3.17 -12.82
C ALA A 95 7.25 4.26 -13.19
N SER A 96 6.87 4.36 -14.47
CA SER A 96 5.85 5.29 -14.95
C SER A 96 4.47 4.97 -14.41
N GLU A 97 4.12 3.69 -14.28
CA GLU A 97 2.81 3.29 -13.77
C GLU A 97 2.67 3.69 -12.30
N ALA A 98 3.69 3.42 -11.49
CA ALA A 98 3.72 3.89 -10.10
C ALA A 98 3.61 5.42 -9.98
N LEU A 99 4.22 6.20 -10.88
CA LEU A 99 4.09 7.66 -10.89
C LEU A 99 2.68 8.15 -11.23
N ASP A 100 2.01 7.49 -12.17
CA ASP A 100 0.71 7.93 -12.66
C ASP A 100 -0.44 7.58 -11.70
N ASN A 101 -0.29 6.50 -10.93
CA ASN A 101 -1.40 5.89 -10.19
C ASN A 101 -1.27 5.98 -8.67
N LEU A 102 -0.07 6.23 -8.13
CA LEU A 102 0.10 6.41 -6.69
C LEU A 102 -0.37 7.82 -6.26
N PRO A 103 -1.18 7.94 -5.19
CA PRO A 103 -1.64 9.22 -4.71
C PRO A 103 -0.48 10.13 -4.29
N SER A 104 -0.45 11.35 -4.83
CA SER A 104 0.50 12.36 -4.38
C SER A 104 0.12 12.87 -2.99
N PRO A 105 1.10 13.08 -2.08
CA PRO A 105 0.83 13.74 -0.79
C PRO A 105 0.29 15.18 -0.95
N ALA A 106 0.47 15.78 -2.12
CA ALA A 106 -0.07 17.09 -2.46
C ALA A 106 -1.52 17.03 -3.00
N SER A 107 -2.07 15.86 -3.33
CA SER A 107 -3.42 15.70 -3.89
C SER A 107 -4.50 16.26 -2.95
N ASP A 108 -5.48 16.97 -3.51
CA ASP A 108 -6.64 17.42 -2.75
C ASP A 108 -7.64 16.28 -2.49
N PHE A 109 -8.67 16.55 -1.69
CA PHE A 109 -9.67 15.53 -1.34
C PHE A 109 -10.44 15.01 -2.57
N ASN A 110 -10.73 15.86 -3.55
CA ASN A 110 -11.50 15.44 -4.72
C ASN A 110 -10.66 14.51 -5.62
N ALA A 111 -9.37 14.83 -5.79
CA ALA A 111 -8.42 13.98 -6.50
C ALA A 111 -8.25 12.62 -5.81
N LEU A 112 -8.04 12.62 -4.48
CA LEU A 112 -7.94 11.38 -3.70
C LEU A 112 -9.21 10.54 -3.75
N ARG A 113 -10.38 11.19 -3.62
CA ARG A 113 -11.68 10.52 -3.73
C ARG A 113 -11.84 9.87 -5.10
N GLN A 114 -11.47 10.55 -6.18
CA GLN A 114 -11.56 10.00 -7.53
C GLN A 114 -10.64 8.79 -7.70
N GLN A 115 -9.36 8.92 -7.32
CA GLN A 115 -8.40 7.83 -7.41
C GLN A 115 -8.83 6.59 -6.61
N PHE A 116 -9.41 6.77 -5.41
CA PHE A 116 -9.96 5.65 -4.64
C PHE A 116 -11.21 5.07 -5.32
N ALA A 117 -12.08 5.92 -5.86
CA ALA A 117 -13.28 5.46 -6.57
C ALA A 117 -12.96 4.65 -7.83
N ASP A 118 -11.90 5.02 -8.56
CA ASP A 118 -11.39 4.28 -9.73
C ASP A 118 -10.93 2.85 -9.35
N ASN A 119 -10.65 2.64 -8.06
CA ASN A 119 -10.27 1.38 -7.44
C ASN A 119 -11.43 0.66 -6.73
N GLY A 120 -12.66 1.14 -6.88
CA GLY A 120 -13.83 0.59 -6.17
C GLY A 120 -13.83 0.87 -4.67
N LEU A 121 -12.99 1.80 -4.20
CA LEU A 121 -12.88 2.21 -2.80
C LEU A 121 -13.67 3.50 -2.56
N GLY A 122 -14.51 3.50 -1.52
CA GLY A 122 -15.35 4.65 -1.18
C GLY A 122 -14.63 5.67 -0.29
N VAL A 123 -15.31 6.78 0.02
CA VAL A 123 -14.82 7.76 1.00
C VAL A 123 -14.48 7.14 2.36
N PRO A 124 -15.26 6.18 2.92
CA PRO A 124 -14.85 5.50 4.15
C PRO A 124 -13.52 4.75 4.02
N ASP A 125 -13.29 4.11 2.87
CA ASP A 125 -12.05 3.39 2.57
C ASP A 125 -10.87 4.37 2.43
N LEU A 126 -11.08 5.51 1.77
CA LEU A 126 -10.10 6.61 1.71
C LEU A 126 -9.69 7.08 3.11
N VAL A 127 -10.65 7.38 3.98
CA VAL A 127 -10.37 7.86 5.34
C VAL A 127 -9.63 6.78 6.15
N CYS A 128 -10.08 5.54 6.07
CA CYS A 128 -9.51 4.44 6.82
C CYS A 128 -8.08 4.09 6.38
N LEU A 129 -7.84 3.94 5.07
CA LEU A 129 -6.53 3.57 4.52
C LEU A 129 -5.53 4.74 4.60
N SER A 130 -6.02 5.99 4.57
CA SER A 130 -5.20 7.18 4.78
C SER A 130 -4.73 7.35 6.23
N GLY A 131 -5.41 6.75 7.21
CA GLY A 131 -5.05 6.89 8.62
C GLY A 131 -3.64 6.39 8.96
N ALA A 132 -3.11 5.43 8.21
CA ALA A 132 -1.89 4.73 8.56
C ALA A 132 -0.61 5.59 8.69
N HIS A 133 -0.58 6.84 8.24
CA HIS A 133 0.71 7.54 8.07
C HIS A 133 0.74 9.02 8.49
N CYS A 134 1.34 9.29 9.65
CA CYS A 134 1.71 10.63 10.10
C CYS A 134 2.61 11.40 9.11
N VAL A 135 3.49 10.69 8.40
CA VAL A 135 4.38 11.26 7.37
C VAL A 135 3.61 11.90 6.20
N VAL A 136 2.43 11.38 5.86
CA VAL A 136 1.62 11.91 4.76
C VAL A 136 0.96 13.25 5.13
N PHE A 137 0.57 13.40 6.41
CA PHE A 137 -0.05 14.64 6.90
C PHE A 137 0.95 15.61 7.50
N ALA A 138 2.22 15.24 7.69
CA ALA A 138 3.22 16.08 8.34
C ALA A 138 3.30 17.48 7.73
N LYS A 139 3.27 17.61 6.39
CA LYS A 139 3.23 18.93 5.73
C LYS A 139 1.97 19.71 6.09
N ARG A 140 0.79 19.08 6.11
CA ARG A 140 -0.47 19.76 6.44
C ARG A 140 -0.63 20.07 7.94
N LEU A 141 0.03 19.29 8.80
CA LEU A 141 0.00 19.43 10.25
C LEU A 141 1.02 20.46 10.73
N PHE A 142 2.22 20.48 10.16
CA PHE A 142 3.35 21.24 10.68
C PHE A 142 3.86 22.34 9.75
N ASN A 143 3.60 22.31 8.43
CA ASN A 143 4.18 23.28 7.49
C ASN A 143 3.37 23.46 6.18
N PHE A 144 2.10 23.89 6.27
CA PHE A 144 1.18 23.89 5.13
C PHE A 144 1.51 24.97 4.08
N THR A 145 1.75 26.21 4.52
CA THR A 145 2.11 27.36 3.65
C THR A 145 3.61 27.68 3.67
N ALA A 146 4.44 26.72 4.09
CA ALA A 146 5.88 26.92 4.34
C ALA A 146 6.20 27.90 5.49
N ASN A 147 5.23 28.21 6.36
CA ASN A 147 5.36 29.13 7.49
C ASN A 147 5.14 28.46 8.86
N ASN A 148 5.45 27.16 8.98
CA ASN A 148 5.23 26.37 10.19
C ASN A 148 3.77 26.38 10.69
N ASP A 149 2.83 26.41 9.75
CA ASP A 149 1.39 26.52 10.00
C ASP A 149 0.65 25.21 9.70
N THR A 150 -0.54 25.11 10.27
CA THR A 150 -1.44 23.97 10.07
C THR A 150 -2.54 24.35 9.11
N ASN A 151 -2.92 23.43 8.23
CA ASN A 151 -4.05 23.65 7.35
C ASN A 151 -5.33 23.88 8.18
N SER A 152 -5.84 25.12 8.14
CA SER A 152 -7.03 25.55 8.89
C SER A 152 -8.32 24.79 8.55
N SER A 153 -8.35 24.03 7.45
CA SER A 153 -9.47 23.14 7.13
C SER A 153 -9.51 21.89 8.01
N LEU A 154 -8.37 21.46 8.58
CA LEU A 154 -8.28 20.31 9.49
C LEU A 154 -8.95 20.56 10.85
N ASP A 155 -9.07 21.83 11.24
CA ASP A 155 -9.77 22.23 12.47
C ASP A 155 -11.27 22.47 12.26
N ARG A 156 -11.68 22.84 11.04
CA ARG A 156 -13.04 23.33 10.74
C ARG A 156 -14.13 22.24 10.72
N GLY A 157 -13.73 20.97 10.72
CA GLY A 157 -14.64 19.84 10.58
C GLY A 157 -15.01 19.13 11.87
N ASN A 158 -14.05 18.94 12.79
CA ASN A 158 -14.21 18.22 14.08
C ASN A 158 -13.00 18.37 15.05
N GLY A 159 -12.10 19.35 14.87
CA GLY A 159 -11.02 19.63 15.84
C GLY A 159 -9.91 18.57 15.95
N ASN A 160 -9.60 17.84 14.87
CA ASN A 160 -8.64 16.73 14.93
C ASN A 160 -7.18 17.16 14.77
N ALA A 161 -6.87 18.39 14.36
CA ALA A 161 -5.49 18.77 14.05
C ALA A 161 -4.57 18.74 15.29
N ALA A 162 -5.07 19.15 16.45
CA ALA A 162 -4.33 19.06 17.72
C ALA A 162 -4.07 17.61 18.15
N MET A 163 -5.08 16.74 18.01
CA MET A 163 -4.98 15.31 18.28
C MET A 163 -3.97 14.63 17.34
N LEU A 164 -4.08 14.91 16.02
CA LEU A 164 -3.18 14.39 15.00
C LEU A 164 -1.74 14.87 15.22
N LYS A 165 -1.53 16.14 15.60
CA LYS A 165 -0.19 16.65 15.96
C LYS A 165 0.41 15.91 17.18
N ALA A 166 -0.40 15.70 18.22
CA ALA A 166 0.05 14.98 19.42
C ALA A 166 0.43 13.52 19.11
N GLN A 167 -0.31 12.88 18.21
CA GLN A 167 -0.08 11.48 17.83
C GLN A 167 1.02 11.31 16.76
N CYS A 168 1.24 12.34 15.93
CA CYS A 168 2.30 12.41 14.92
C CYS A 168 3.57 13.11 15.42
N SER A 169 3.73 13.27 16.72
CA SER A 169 4.98 13.70 17.34
C SER A 169 5.97 12.54 17.32
N SER A 170 7.20 12.78 16.87
CA SER A 170 8.23 11.74 16.71
C SER A 170 8.47 10.94 18.00
N PRO A 171 8.59 9.60 17.96
CA PRO A 171 8.57 8.74 16.76
C PRO A 171 7.12 8.45 16.27
N CYS A 172 6.94 8.50 14.94
CA CYS A 172 5.63 8.42 14.27
C CYS A 172 4.86 7.14 14.62
N ASN A 173 3.72 7.28 15.30
CA ASN A 173 2.77 6.19 15.47
C ASN A 173 1.76 6.18 14.30
N THR A 174 1.30 5.00 13.90
CA THR A 174 0.16 4.83 12.98
C THR A 174 -1.12 5.33 13.66
N VAL A 175 -1.93 6.14 12.99
CA VAL A 175 -3.15 6.75 13.58
C VAL A 175 -4.41 6.19 12.94
N GLY A 176 -5.31 5.58 13.70
CA GLY A 176 -6.66 5.34 13.19
C GLY A 176 -7.37 6.69 13.02
N MET A 177 -7.59 7.16 11.79
CA MET A 177 -8.34 8.40 11.54
C MET A 177 -9.81 8.31 11.97
N ASP A 178 -10.34 7.10 12.10
CA ASP A 178 -11.65 6.84 12.70
C ASP A 178 -11.56 5.60 13.62
N PRO A 179 -11.71 5.76 14.95
CA PRO A 179 -11.70 4.65 15.91
C PRO A 179 -12.87 3.67 15.73
N ASN A 180 -13.89 4.02 14.94
CA ASN A 180 -15.05 3.17 14.61
C ASN A 180 -15.01 2.60 13.19
N SER A 181 -14.06 3.00 12.34
CA SER A 181 -13.89 2.38 11.03
C SER A 181 -13.11 1.07 11.18
N SER A 182 -13.67 -0.04 10.72
CA SER A 182 -12.96 -1.31 10.72
C SER A 182 -11.89 -1.29 9.62
N SER A 183 -10.66 -0.97 10.01
CA SER A 183 -9.48 -1.12 9.14
C SER A 183 -9.40 -2.48 8.47
N SER A 184 -9.91 -3.53 9.12
CA SER A 184 -10.06 -4.86 8.54
C SER A 184 -10.96 -4.93 7.29
N TYR A 185 -12.03 -4.13 7.21
CA TYR A 185 -12.94 -4.15 6.06
C TYR A 185 -12.33 -3.48 4.83
N SER A 186 -11.72 -2.30 5.01
CA SER A 186 -11.05 -1.60 3.91
C SER A 186 -9.79 -2.34 3.45
N MET A 187 -9.03 -2.95 4.37
CA MET A 187 -7.92 -3.84 4.01
C MET A 187 -8.40 -5.06 3.21
N LYS A 188 -9.51 -5.69 3.61
CA LYS A 188 -10.09 -6.82 2.87
C LYS A 188 -10.53 -6.44 1.45
N LYS A 189 -11.07 -5.24 1.25
CA LYS A 189 -11.39 -4.74 -0.11
C LYS A 189 -10.14 -4.54 -0.94
N MET A 190 -9.14 -3.90 -0.36
CA MET A 190 -7.86 -3.64 -1.01
C MET A 190 -7.16 -4.94 -1.46
N ASP A 191 -7.25 -5.98 -0.63
CA ASP A 191 -6.72 -7.32 -0.90
C ASP A 191 -7.28 -7.95 -2.19
N THR A 192 -8.45 -7.51 -2.66
CA THR A 192 -9.15 -8.07 -3.83
C THR A 192 -9.03 -7.22 -5.10
N ILE A 193 -8.25 -6.14 -5.07
CA ILE A 193 -8.12 -5.24 -6.22
C ILE A 193 -7.26 -5.89 -7.30
N ALA A 194 -7.86 -6.08 -8.47
CA ALA A 194 -7.19 -6.47 -9.72
C ALA A 194 -6.18 -7.63 -9.55
N VAL A 195 -6.55 -8.63 -8.74
CA VAL A 195 -5.74 -9.84 -8.55
C VAL A 195 -5.65 -10.64 -9.83
N LEU A 196 -4.44 -11.08 -10.19
CA LEU A 196 -4.26 -12.11 -11.22
C LEU A 196 -4.61 -13.46 -10.63
N THR A 197 -5.37 -14.26 -11.36
CA THR A 197 -5.81 -15.61 -10.96
C THR A 197 -5.50 -16.62 -12.06
N ASP A 198 -5.51 -17.91 -11.71
CA ASP A 198 -5.36 -19.02 -12.65
C ASP A 198 -4.21 -18.85 -13.67
N ASP A 199 -4.51 -18.64 -14.95
CA ASP A 199 -3.56 -18.53 -16.05
C ASP A 199 -3.14 -17.08 -16.38
N GLU A 200 -3.66 -16.08 -15.66
CA GLU A 200 -3.39 -14.66 -15.91
C GLU A 200 -1.95 -14.26 -15.51
N GLY A 201 -1.33 -15.00 -14.60
CA GLY A 201 0.03 -14.74 -14.08
C GLY A 201 0.88 -16.01 -13.92
N GLU A 202 1.91 -15.95 -13.09
CA GLU A 202 2.76 -17.10 -12.73
C GLU A 202 2.86 -17.35 -11.23
N ILE A 203 3.50 -18.46 -10.87
CA ILE A 203 4.17 -18.56 -9.58
C ILE A 203 5.65 -18.30 -9.85
N GLY A 204 6.11 -17.11 -9.48
CA GLY A 204 7.52 -16.75 -9.60
C GLY A 204 8.36 -17.65 -8.68
N LYS A 205 9.48 -18.18 -9.17
CA LYS A 205 10.43 -18.89 -8.30
C LYS A 205 11.23 -17.92 -7.43
N ASN A 206 11.40 -16.69 -7.91
CA ASN A 206 12.09 -15.60 -7.25
C ASN A 206 11.24 -14.33 -7.41
N CYS A 207 10.98 -13.59 -6.33
CA CYS A 207 10.06 -12.45 -6.41
C CYS A 207 10.64 -11.22 -7.11
N ARG A 208 11.94 -11.21 -7.42
CA ARG A 208 12.63 -10.08 -8.03
C ARG A 208 12.69 -10.14 -9.54
N VAL A 209 12.40 -11.29 -10.13
CA VAL A 209 12.52 -11.53 -11.57
C VAL A 209 11.37 -12.37 -12.07
N VAL A 210 10.95 -12.09 -13.30
CA VAL A 210 10.03 -12.97 -14.04
C VAL A 210 10.74 -14.29 -14.35
N ASN A 211 10.00 -15.39 -14.33
CA ASN A 211 10.52 -16.74 -14.63
C ASN A 211 11.16 -16.88 -16.03
#